data_AF-A0A970YG34-F1
#
_entry.id   AF-A0A970YG34-F1
#
_cell.length_a   1.000
_cell.length_b   1.000
_cell.length_c   1.000
_cell.angle_alpha   90.00
_cell.angle_beta   90.00
_cell.angle_gamma   90.00
#
_symmetry.space_group_name_H-M   'P 1'
#
loop_
_entity.id
_entity.type
_entity.pdbx_description
1 polymer ?
#
loop_
_entity_poly.entity_id
_entity_poly.type
_entity_poly.pdbx_seq_one_letter_code
_entity_poly.pdbx_strand_id
1 'polypeptide(L)'
;MHIAVGITGASGAPLAVRLLQALSEHEVSLIVSAEGEHLVEEEAPGSELPAAHRYRPDDFRAPVASSSRVPDAMVVCPCSMRTLAALAHGLNDNLITRCAENVMR
;
A
#
# COMPACT_ATOMS: atom_id res chain seq x y z
N MET A 1 -4.54 4.82 -15.05
CA MET A 1 -3.25 4.32 -14.54
C MET A 1 -3.54 3.25 -13.51
N HIS A 2 -2.68 2.24 -13.43
CA HIS A 2 -2.66 1.26 -12.36
C HIS A 2 -1.75 1.78 -11.25
N ILE A 3 -2.31 2.02 -10.06
CA ILE A 3 -1.60 2.62 -8.93
C ILE A 3 -1.65 1.67 -7.75
N ALA A 4 -0.49 1.34 -7.18
CA ALA A 4 -0.43 0.61 -5.91
C ALA A 4 -0.47 1.58 -4.73
N VAL A 5 -1.26 1.25 -3.72
CA VAL A 5 -1.32 2.00 -2.46
C VAL A 5 -0.99 1.07 -1.30
N GLY A 6 0.05 1.42 -0.54
CA GLY A 6 0.42 0.74 0.70
C GLY A 6 -0.03 1.54 1.92
N ILE A 7 -0.82 0.95 2.81
CA ILE A 7 -1.16 1.53 4.11
C ILE A 7 -0.37 0.78 5.18
N THR A 8 0.34 1.48 6.05
CA THR A 8 1.22 0.87 7.07
C THR A 8 0.95 1.44 8.46
N GLY A 9 1.58 0.86 9.49
CA GLY A 9 1.48 1.26 10.90
C GLY A 9 2.13 2.61 11.23
N ALA A 10 1.70 3.69 10.61
CA ALA A 10 2.00 5.07 11.00
C ALA A 10 0.70 5.85 11.14
N SER A 11 0.67 6.83 12.04
CA SER A 11 -0.50 7.70 12.22
C SER A 11 -0.80 8.48 10.93
N GLY A 12 -2.07 8.82 10.74
CA GLY A 12 -2.58 9.54 9.57
C GLY A 12 -3.44 8.70 8.63
N ALA A 13 -4.15 7.69 9.13
CA ALA A 13 -5.06 6.89 8.32
C ALA A 13 -6.12 7.71 7.54
N PRO A 14 -6.64 8.85 8.04
CA PRO A 14 -7.50 9.73 7.24
C PRO A 14 -6.85 10.22 5.94
N LEU A 15 -5.53 10.37 5.89
CA LEU A 15 -4.83 10.74 4.64
C LEU A 15 -4.93 9.63 3.61
N ALA A 16 -4.80 8.36 4.04
CA ALA A 16 -4.95 7.21 3.16
C ALA A 16 -6.36 7.12 2.58
N VAL A 17 -7.39 7.34 3.42
CA VAL A 17 -8.79 7.38 2.99
C VAL A 17 -9.00 8.46 1.92
N ARG A 18 -8.53 9.68 2.18
CA ARG A 18 -8.66 10.80 1.22
C ARG A 18 -7.89 10.56 -0.06
N LEU A 19 -6.71 9.93 0.03
CA LEU A 19 -5.92 9.53 -1.13
C LEU A 19 -6.70 8.54 -1.99
N LEU A 20 -7.24 7.46 -1.40
CA LEU A 20 -8.00 6.45 -2.14
C LEU A 20 -9.25 7.04 -2.80
N GLN A 21 -9.96 7.94 -2.12
CA GLN A 21 -11.08 8.68 -2.72
C GLN A 21 -10.65 9.54 -3.92
N ALA A 22 -9.51 10.23 -3.82
CA ALA A 22 -8.99 11.04 -4.92
C ALA A 22 -8.50 10.20 -6.12
N LEU A 23 -8.17 8.93 -5.88
CA LEU A 23 -7.73 7.98 -6.90
C LEU A 23 -8.87 7.13 -7.47
N SER A 24 -10.14 7.49 -7.23
CA SER A 24 -11.30 6.68 -7.64
C SER A 24 -11.40 6.41 -9.15
N GLU A 25 -10.86 7.31 -9.98
CA GLU A 25 -10.82 7.20 -11.45
C GLU A 25 -9.63 6.35 -11.96
N HIS A 26 -8.88 5.73 -11.05
CA HIS A 26 -7.71 4.91 -11.37
C HIS A 26 -7.89 3.48 -10.87
N GLU A 27 -7.16 2.55 -11.49
CA GLU A 27 -7.14 1.16 -11.03
C GLU A 27 -6.23 1.07 -9.82
N VAL A 28 -6.81 1.00 -8.62
CA VAL A 28 -6.04 0.95 -7.37
C VAL A 28 -5.84 -0.49 -6.89
N SER A 29 -4.58 -0.86 -6.66
CA SER A 29 -4.21 -2.08 -5.94
C SER A 29 -3.76 -1.74 -4.52
N LEU A 30 -4.60 -2.07 -3.55
CA LEU A 30 -4.39 -1.74 -2.14
C LEU A 30 -3.71 -2.88 -1.39
N ILE A 31 -2.69 -2.55 -0.61
CA ILE A 31 -2.02 -3.45 0.33
C ILE A 31 -2.02 -2.78 1.70
N VAL A 32 -2.56 -3.44 2.72
CA VAL A 32 -2.65 -2.88 4.09
C VAL A 32 -1.89 -3.78 5.06
N SER A 33 -0.92 -3.21 5.79
CA SER A 33 -0.22 -3.95 6.86
C SER A 33 -1.18 -4.24 8.01
N ALA A 34 -0.88 -5.25 8.84
CA ALA A 34 -1.71 -5.55 10.00
C ALA A 34 -1.90 -4.30 10.88
N GLU A 35 -0.82 -3.60 11.21
CA GLU A 35 -0.85 -2.36 11.98
C GLU A 35 -1.56 -1.20 11.24
N GLY A 36 -1.50 -1.19 9.90
CA GLY A 36 -2.26 -0.23 9.08
C GLY A 36 -3.76 -0.43 9.18
N GLU A 37 -4.24 -1.68 9.22
CA GLU A 37 -5.66 -1.99 9.45
C GLU A 37 -6.12 -1.44 10.80
N HIS A 38 -5.34 -1.71 11.86
CA HIS A 38 -5.67 -1.25 13.22
C HIS A 38 -5.77 0.28 13.28
N LEU A 39 -4.86 1.00 12.63
CA LEU A 39 -4.90 2.47 12.60
C LEU A 39 -6.05 3.02 11.74
N VAL A 40 -6.44 2.33 10.67
CA VAL A 40 -7.65 2.71 9.92
C VAL A 40 -8.88 2.57 10.80
N GLU A 41 -9.00 1.47 11.55
CA GLU A 41 -10.11 1.25 12.48
C GLU A 41 -10.13 2.29 13.62
N GLU A 42 -8.96 2.69 14.12
CA GLU A 42 -8.83 3.65 15.22
C GLU A 42 -9.03 5.11 14.78
N GLU A 43 -8.34 5.54 13.73
CA GLU A 43 -8.28 6.96 13.34
C GLU A 43 -9.31 7.35 12.27
N ALA A 44 -9.86 6.37 11.53
CA ALA A 44 -10.83 6.59 10.46
C ALA A 44 -11.98 5.56 10.49
N PRO A 45 -12.61 5.30 11.66
CA PRO A 45 -13.60 4.23 11.84
C PRO A 45 -14.74 4.33 10.83
N GLY A 46 -15.08 3.20 10.21
CA GLY A 46 -16.18 3.10 9.25
C GLY A 46 -15.90 3.74 7.88
N SER A 47 -14.68 4.23 7.64
CA SER A 47 -14.30 4.76 6.34
C SER A 47 -14.14 3.65 5.31
N GLU A 48 -14.59 3.90 4.08
CA GLU A 48 -14.35 2.99 2.96
C GLU A 48 -12.95 3.19 2.39
N LEU A 49 -12.31 2.08 2.03
CA LEU A 49 -11.02 2.06 1.34
C LEU A 49 -11.23 1.59 -0.11
N PRO A 50 -11.67 2.47 -1.03
CA PRO A 50 -11.98 2.05 -2.40
C PRO A 50 -10.71 1.57 -3.11
N ALA A 51 -10.78 0.35 -3.65
CA ALA A 51 -9.70 -0.26 -4.42
C ALA A 51 -10.27 -1.29 -5.40
N ALA A 52 -9.68 -1.38 -6.59
CA ALA A 52 -10.03 -2.42 -7.57
C ALA A 52 -9.57 -3.80 -7.10
N HIS A 53 -8.39 -3.85 -6.45
CA HIS A 53 -7.83 -5.08 -5.89
C HIS A 53 -7.32 -4.82 -4.48
N ARG A 54 -7.47 -5.80 -3.59
CA ARG A 54 -6.97 -5.75 -2.22
C ARG A 54 -6.14 -6.98 -1.93
N TYR A 55 -4.91 -6.79 -1.49
CA TYR A 55 -3.97 -7.87 -1.21
C TYR A 55 -3.51 -7.82 0.23
N ARG A 56 -3.15 -9.00 0.75
CA ARG A 56 -2.51 -9.12 2.04
C ARG A 56 -1.00 -8.89 1.91
N PRO A 57 -0.31 -8.40 2.96
CA PRO A 57 1.13 -8.21 2.93
C PRO A 57 1.94 -9.48 2.66
N ASP A 58 1.39 -10.66 2.96
CA ASP A 58 2.02 -11.97 2.75
C ASP A 58 1.70 -12.59 1.36
N ASP A 59 0.88 -11.93 0.53
CA ASP A 59 0.48 -12.44 -0.78
C ASP A 59 1.49 -12.13 -1.89
N PHE A 60 2.62 -12.84 -1.88
CA PHE A 60 3.62 -12.74 -2.95
C PHE A 60 3.17 -13.31 -4.31
N ARG A 61 1.95 -13.87 -4.40
CA ARG A 61 1.35 -14.31 -5.67
C ARG A 61 0.54 -13.21 -6.34
N ALA A 62 0.30 -12.10 -5.65
CA ALA A 62 -0.36 -10.94 -6.21
C ALA A 62 0.37 -10.45 -7.48
N PRO A 63 -0.36 -10.00 -8.52
CA PRO A 63 0.23 -9.44 -9.73
C PRO A 63 1.31 -8.39 -9.47
N VAL A 64 1.08 -7.51 -8.49
CA VAL A 64 1.99 -6.41 -8.11
C VAL A 64 3.34 -6.87 -7.54
N ALA A 65 3.48 -8.15 -7.17
CA ALA A 65 4.77 -8.74 -6.79
C ALA A 65 5.69 -9.02 -7.99
N SER A 66 5.12 -9.09 -9.20
CA SER A 66 5.83 -9.40 -10.44
C SER A 66 6.40 -8.17 -11.13
N SER A 67 7.66 -8.24 -11.56
CA SER A 67 8.29 -7.21 -12.38
C SER A 67 7.73 -7.10 -13.80
N SER A 68 6.86 -8.03 -14.22
CA SER A 68 6.15 -7.96 -15.51
C SER A 68 4.79 -7.27 -15.42
N ARG A 69 4.32 -6.97 -14.20
CA ARG A 69 3.02 -6.38 -13.90
C ARG A 69 3.18 -5.25 -12.87
N VAL A 70 4.18 -4.41 -13.11
CA VAL A 70 4.51 -3.28 -12.24
C VAL A 70 3.44 -2.20 -12.42
N PRO A 71 2.86 -1.67 -11.34
CA PRO A 71 1.99 -0.50 -11.40
C PRO A 71 2.71 0.71 -12.01
N ASP A 72 1.96 1.63 -12.61
CA ASP A 72 2.50 2.89 -13.16
C ASP A 72 3.12 3.77 -12.04
N ALA A 73 2.57 3.67 -10.83
CA ALA A 73 3.04 4.39 -9.66
C ALA A 73 2.69 3.63 -8.37
N MET A 74 3.43 3.93 -7.31
CA MET A 74 3.12 3.46 -5.96
C MET A 74 3.20 4.58 -4.94
N VAL A 75 2.25 4.60 -4.00
CA VAL A 75 2.24 5.49 -2.84
C VAL A 75 2.14 4.67 -1.57
N VAL A 76 2.98 4.94 -0.57
CA VAL A 76 2.82 4.39 0.79
C VAL A 76 2.29 5.51 1.69
N CYS A 77 1.04 5.41 2.13
CA CYS A 77 0.38 6.45 2.90
C CYS A 77 -0.59 5.83 3.92
N PRO A 78 -0.39 6.07 5.24
CA PRO A 78 0.84 6.57 5.85
C PRO A 78 1.98 5.52 5.79
N CYS A 79 3.23 6.01 5.86
CA CYS A 79 4.45 5.18 5.79
C CYS A 79 5.15 5.13 7.16
N SER A 80 5.22 3.94 7.76
CA SER A 80 5.93 3.69 9.00
C SER A 80 7.45 3.75 8.81
N MET A 81 8.16 4.15 9.86
CA MET A 81 9.63 4.14 9.84
C MET A 81 10.21 2.74 9.59
N ARG A 82 9.50 1.68 10.02
CA ARG A 82 9.88 0.29 9.71
C ARG A 82 9.81 0.04 8.21
N THR A 83 8.70 0.40 7.56
CA THR A 83 8.53 0.22 6.11
C THR A 83 9.55 1.06 5.34
N LEU A 84 9.75 2.32 5.72
CA LEU A 84 10.75 3.18 5.11
C LEU A 84 12.17 2.59 5.23
N ALA A 85 12.55 2.11 6.42
CA ALA A 85 13.84 1.46 6.63
C ALA A 85 13.96 0.18 5.80
N ALA A 86 12.91 -0.64 5.73
CA ALA A 86 12.92 -1.86 4.94
C ALA A 86 13.10 -1.59 3.44
N LEU A 87 12.49 -0.52 2.92
CA LEU A 87 12.70 -0.05 1.55
C LEU A 87 14.12 0.46 1.32
N ALA A 88 14.62 1.31 2.21
CA ALA A 88 15.95 1.90 2.10
C ALA A 88 17.06 0.83 2.12
N HIS A 89 16.85 -0.28 2.82
CA HIS A 89 17.80 -1.40 2.90
C HIS A 89 17.48 -2.55 1.92
N GLY A 90 16.44 -2.43 1.10
CA GLY A 90 16.07 -3.47 0.13
C GLY A 90 15.66 -4.82 0.75
N LEU A 91 15.01 -4.80 1.92
CA LEU A 91 14.70 -6.03 2.66
C LEU A 91 13.65 -6.91 1.97
N ASN A 92 12.72 -6.32 1.21
CA ASN A 92 11.64 -7.02 0.50
C ASN A 92 10.90 -8.07 1.37
N ASP A 93 10.67 -7.71 2.63
CA ASP A 93 10.12 -8.60 3.66
C ASP A 93 8.60 -8.82 3.56
N ASN A 94 7.89 -8.09 2.70
CA ASN A 94 6.46 -8.25 2.43
C ASN A 94 6.08 -7.68 1.05
N LEU A 95 4.81 -7.81 0.69
CA LEU A 95 4.28 -7.36 -0.60
C LEU A 95 4.40 -5.84 -0.80
N ILE A 96 4.28 -5.02 0.25
CA ILE A 96 4.44 -3.56 0.16
C ILE A 96 5.87 -3.24 -0.26
N THR A 97 6.85 -3.81 0.45
CA THR A 97 8.27 -3.54 0.18
C THR A 97 8.70 -4.11 -1.17
N ARG A 98 8.21 -5.30 -1.53
CA ARG A 98 8.43 -5.92 -2.84
C ARG A 98 7.83 -5.13 -4.00
N CYS A 99 6.59 -4.66 -3.87
CA CYS A 99 5.93 -3.86 -4.91
C CYS A 99 6.68 -2.54 -5.12
N ALA A 100 7.09 -1.87 -4.05
CA ALA A 100 7.85 -0.62 -4.15
C ALA A 100 9.22 -0.83 -4.79
N GLU A 101 9.92 -1.92 -4.46
CA GLU A 101 11.17 -2.28 -5.15
C GLU A 101 10.96 -2.45 -6.66
N ASN A 102 9.90 -3.15 -7.08
CA ASN A 102 9.61 -3.32 -8.51
C ASN A 102 9.36 -1.97 -9.22
N VAL A 103 8.77 -0.98 -8.54
CA VAL A 103 8.51 0.36 -9.10
C VAL A 103 9.77 1.24 -9.14
N MET A 104 10.73 1.02 -8.24
CA MET A 104 11.99 1.78 -8.19
C MET A 104 13.06 1.29 -9.17
N ARG A 105 12.87 0.12 -9.80
CA ARG A 105 13.81 -0.51 -10.74
C ARG A 105 13.42 -0.22 -12.18
#